data_AF-A0A8S9GR04-F1
#
_entry.id   AF-A0A8S9GR04-F1
#
_cell.length_a   1.000
_cell.length_b   1.000
_cell.length_c   1.000
_cell.angle_alpha   90.00
_cell.angle_beta   90.00
_cell.angle_gamma   90.00
#
_symmetry.space_group_name_H-M   'P 1'
#
loop_
_entity.id
_entity.type
_entity.pdbx_description
1 polymer ?
#
loop_
_entity_poly.entity_id
_entity_poly.type
_entity_poly.pdbx_seq_one_letter_code
_entity_poly.pdbx_strand_id
1 'polypeptide(L)'
;MKVISSLISSVFLKFIHKDFHEVYSRMPVLDRIILLIVHAVDKMVSWHKLPVFLGMAYLGLRRHLHQEYNLINVGQTPVGTRFNPADYPYRTADGKFNDPFNEGVGSQYSFIGRNCPPVDQKTRLLKPDPMVVATKLLARRKLIDTGKQFNMIAASWIQFMIHDWVDHLEETNQVR
;
A
#
# COMPACT_ATOMS: atom_id res chain seq x y z
N MET A 1 -30.94 15.30 7.30
CA MET A 1 -29.52 15.05 7.68
C MET A 1 -28.57 14.92 6.49
N LYS A 2 -28.85 14.15 5.43
CA LYS A 2 -27.94 13.99 4.27
C LYS A 2 -27.62 15.30 3.53
N VAL A 3 -28.59 16.21 3.39
CA VAL A 3 -28.42 17.50 2.69
C VAL A 3 -27.50 18.47 3.44
N ILE A 4 -27.66 18.58 4.77
CA ILE A 4 -26.80 19.41 5.63
C ILE A 4 -25.35 18.88 5.62
N SER A 5 -25.19 17.55 5.65
CA SER A 5 -23.88 16.89 5.51
C SER A 5 -23.22 17.16 4.16
N SER A 6 -23.99 17.19 3.06
CA SER A 6 -23.51 17.53 1.72
C SER A 6 -23.02 18.99 1.64
N LEU A 7 -23.71 19.93 2.27
CA LEU A 7 -23.34 21.35 2.29
C LEU A 7 -22.07 21.61 3.11
N ILE A 8 -21.95 20.95 4.27
CA ILE A 8 -20.75 21.01 5.11
C ILE A 8 -19.54 20.41 4.37
N SER A 9 -19.77 19.32 3.64
CA SER A 9 -18.74 18.65 2.84
C SER A 9 -18.18 19.52 1.71
N SER A 10 -18.98 20.39 1.10
CA SER A 10 -18.52 21.28 0.01
C SER A 10 -17.67 22.46 0.52
N VAL A 11 -17.92 22.93 1.75
CA VAL A 11 -17.08 23.92 2.43
C VAL A 11 -15.73 23.31 2.78
N PHE A 12 -15.71 22.11 3.36
CA PHE A 12 -14.47 21.43 3.73
C PHE A 12 -13.62 20.99 2.53
N LEU A 13 -14.25 20.72 1.38
CA LEU A 13 -13.55 20.39 0.13
C LEU A 13 -12.54 21.49 -0.29
N LYS A 14 -12.80 22.76 0.07
CA LYS A 14 -11.88 23.88 -0.21
C LYS A 14 -10.53 23.76 0.50
N PHE A 15 -10.47 23.02 1.61
CA PHE A 15 -9.24 22.82 2.39
C PHE A 15 -8.46 21.58 1.96
N ILE A 16 -9.10 20.68 1.20
CA ILE A 16 -8.51 19.47 0.63
C ILE A 16 -7.83 19.78 -0.69
N HIS A 17 -6.66 19.16 -0.93
CA HIS A 17 -5.96 19.31 -2.22
C HIS A 17 -6.80 18.77 -3.37
N LYS A 18 -6.77 19.44 -4.54
CA LYS A 18 -7.64 19.12 -5.68
C LYS A 18 -7.57 17.66 -6.10
N ASP A 19 -6.37 17.08 -6.08
CA ASP A 19 -6.13 15.69 -6.47
C ASP A 19 -6.80 14.65 -5.54
N PHE A 20 -7.20 15.05 -4.33
CA PHE A 20 -7.93 14.18 -3.41
C PHE A 20 -9.44 14.32 -3.50
N HIS A 21 -9.97 15.24 -4.33
CA HIS A 21 -11.42 15.50 -4.42
C HIS A 21 -12.19 14.26 -4.87
N GLU A 22 -11.61 13.47 -5.78
CA GLU A 22 -12.22 12.23 -6.24
C GLU A 22 -12.41 11.24 -5.08
N VAL A 23 -11.34 10.92 -4.35
CA VAL A 23 -11.40 9.97 -3.23
C VAL A 23 -12.31 10.51 -2.12
N TYR A 24 -12.17 11.80 -1.76
CA TYR A 24 -12.98 12.47 -0.75
C TYR A 24 -14.48 12.38 -1.04
N SER A 25 -14.89 12.48 -2.31
CA SER A 25 -16.30 12.38 -2.72
C SER A 25 -16.91 11.00 -2.44
N ARG A 26 -16.10 9.94 -2.43
CA ARG A 26 -16.52 8.55 -2.20
C ARG A 26 -16.54 8.17 -0.71
N MET A 27 -15.89 8.95 0.14
CA MET A 27 -15.80 8.71 1.59
C MET A 27 -17.12 9.02 2.32
N PRO A 28 -17.49 8.27 3.37
CA PRO A 28 -18.50 8.65 4.34
C PRO A 28 -18.04 9.87 5.17
N VAL A 29 -18.97 10.47 5.90
CA VAL A 29 -18.74 11.73 6.63
C VAL A 29 -17.60 11.62 7.63
N LEU A 30 -17.49 10.51 8.36
CA LEU A 30 -16.44 10.30 9.34
C LEU A 30 -15.06 10.31 8.69
N ASP A 31 -14.86 9.53 7.62
CA ASP A 31 -13.56 9.46 6.95
C ASP A 31 -13.20 10.76 6.24
N ARG A 32 -14.18 11.55 5.78
CA ARG A 32 -13.94 12.92 5.30
C ARG A 32 -13.36 13.81 6.39
N ILE A 33 -13.86 13.73 7.62
CA ILE A 33 -13.32 14.47 8.77
C ILE A 33 -11.91 13.97 9.10
N ILE A 34 -11.71 12.65 9.10
CA ILE A 34 -10.38 12.05 9.34
C ILE A 34 -9.38 12.54 8.28
N LEU A 35 -9.73 12.50 7.00
CA LEU A 35 -8.87 12.97 5.92
C LEU A 35 -8.59 14.48 6.03
N LEU A 36 -9.58 15.28 6.45
CA LEU A 36 -9.38 16.69 6.74
C LEU A 36 -8.33 16.90 7.84
N ILE A 37 -8.42 16.16 8.94
CA ILE A 37 -7.46 16.23 10.06
C ILE A 37 -6.06 15.82 9.59
N VAL A 38 -5.94 14.66 8.94
CA VAL A 38 -4.65 14.15 8.42
C VAL A 38 -4.02 15.17 7.47
N HIS A 39 -4.79 15.68 6.51
CA HIS A 39 -4.32 16.65 5.52
C HIS A 39 -3.97 18.02 6.13
N ALA A 40 -4.70 18.44 7.17
CA ALA A 40 -4.37 19.66 7.90
C ALA A 40 -3.04 19.53 8.64
N VAL A 41 -2.81 18.40 9.33
CA VAL A 41 -1.53 18.11 9.99
C VAL A 41 -0.40 18.09 8.95
N ASP A 42 -0.59 17.41 7.82
CA ASP A 42 0.40 17.33 6.73
C ASP A 42 0.82 18.70 6.21
N LYS A 43 -0.09 19.67 6.19
CA LYS A 43 0.18 21.05 5.75
C LYS A 43 0.82 21.93 6.82
N MET A 44 0.53 21.69 8.10
CA MET A 44 0.93 22.59 9.19
C MET A 44 2.24 22.17 9.85
N VAL A 45 2.29 20.94 10.39
CA VAL A 45 3.43 20.43 11.15
C VAL A 45 3.63 18.98 10.75
N SER A 46 4.83 18.65 10.26
CA SER A 46 5.16 17.26 9.92
C SER A 46 4.88 16.34 11.11
N TRP A 47 4.02 15.34 10.92
CA TRP A 47 3.51 14.49 12.01
C TRP A 47 4.61 13.86 12.87
N HIS A 48 5.78 13.57 12.29
CA HIS A 48 6.94 13.00 12.97
C HIS A 48 7.67 13.98 13.91
N LYS A 49 7.21 15.24 13.99
CA LYS A 49 7.69 16.26 14.95
C LYS A 49 6.72 16.47 16.12
N LEU A 50 5.54 15.82 16.10
CA LEU A 50 4.57 15.92 17.18
C LEU A 50 5.03 15.10 18.40
N PRO A 51 4.55 15.42 19.61
CA PRO A 51 4.63 14.53 20.76
C PRO A 51 4.16 13.12 20.39
N VAL A 52 4.83 12.10 20.95
CA VAL A 52 4.68 10.69 20.52
C VAL A 52 3.22 10.24 20.46
N PHE A 53 2.39 10.57 21.46
CA PHE A 53 0.99 10.17 21.49
C PHE A 53 0.15 10.81 20.37
N LEU A 54 0.44 12.07 19.99
CA LEU A 54 -0.21 12.73 18.86
C LEU A 54 0.27 12.15 17.53
N GLY A 55 1.55 11.82 17.42
CA GLY A 55 2.10 11.11 16.25
C GLY A 55 1.46 9.73 16.07
N MET A 56 1.28 8.96 17.15
CA MET A 56 0.57 7.68 17.12
C MET A 56 -0.90 7.83 16.74
N ALA A 57 -1.60 8.84 17.27
CA ALA A 57 -2.98 9.13 16.89
C ALA A 57 -3.08 9.45 15.38
N TYR A 58 -2.19 10.31 14.87
CA TYR A 58 -2.11 10.62 13.44
C TYR A 58 -1.86 9.36 12.60
N LEU A 59 -0.90 8.50 12.99
CA LEU A 59 -0.61 7.26 12.27
C LEU A 59 -1.78 6.28 12.29
N GLY A 60 -2.51 6.19 13.41
CA GLY A 60 -3.73 5.39 13.51
C GLY A 60 -4.81 5.85 12.54
N LEU A 61 -5.07 7.16 12.49
CA LEU A 61 -6.02 7.78 11.56
C LEU A 61 -5.62 7.57 10.10
N ARG A 62 -4.34 7.80 9.77
CA ARG A 62 -3.83 7.60 8.40
C ARG A 62 -3.86 6.14 7.97
N ARG A 63 -3.55 5.22 8.88
CA ARG A 63 -3.63 3.77 8.63
C ARG A 63 -5.06 3.32 8.37
N HIS A 64 -6.03 3.81 9.14
CA HIS A 64 -7.47 3.54 8.91
C HIS A 64 -7.87 3.95 7.48
N LEU A 65 -7.53 5.16 7.05
CA LEU A 65 -7.81 5.60 5.67
C LEU A 65 -7.15 4.68 4.62
N HIS A 66 -5.93 4.23 4.84
CA HIS A 66 -5.28 3.30 3.91
C HIS A 66 -5.94 1.91 3.89
N GLN A 67 -6.45 1.43 5.01
CA GLN A 67 -7.16 0.14 5.07
C GLN A 67 -8.47 0.20 4.29
N GLU A 68 -9.23 1.29 4.41
CA GLU A 68 -10.51 1.46 3.74
C GLU A 68 -10.38 1.78 2.23
N TYR A 69 -9.37 2.58 1.85
CA TYR A 69 -9.30 3.16 0.49
C TYR A 69 -8.11 2.69 -0.35
N ASN A 70 -7.17 1.94 0.23
CA ASN A 70 -5.95 1.48 -0.44
C ASN A 70 -5.74 -0.04 -0.33
N LEU A 71 -6.81 -0.83 -0.22
CA LEU A 71 -6.77 -2.29 -0.39
C LEU A 71 -7.65 -2.69 -1.58
N ILE A 72 -7.01 -2.94 -2.72
CA ILE A 72 -7.68 -3.27 -3.98
C ILE A 72 -7.43 -4.74 -4.30
N ASN A 73 -8.50 -5.53 -4.30
CA ASN A 73 -8.48 -6.93 -4.70
C ASN A 73 -8.15 -7.08 -6.20
N VAL A 74 -7.39 -8.13 -6.55
CA VAL A 74 -7.00 -8.44 -7.93
C VAL A 74 -7.37 -9.89 -8.23
N GLY A 75 -8.03 -10.12 -9.36
CA GLY A 75 -8.53 -11.45 -9.73
C GLY A 75 -9.73 -11.90 -8.90
N GLN A 76 -10.14 -13.15 -9.10
CA GLN A 76 -11.21 -13.78 -8.32
C GLN A 76 -10.64 -14.29 -7.00
N THR A 77 -11.32 -14.02 -5.89
CA THR A 77 -10.93 -14.56 -4.58
C THR A 77 -10.99 -16.10 -4.62
N PRO A 78 -9.91 -16.81 -4.27
CA PRO A 78 -9.86 -18.27 -4.31
C PRO A 78 -10.56 -18.86 -3.08
N VAL A 79 -11.90 -18.76 -3.05
CA VAL A 79 -12.75 -19.20 -1.92
C VAL A 79 -12.56 -20.70 -1.64
N GLY A 80 -12.46 -21.52 -2.69
CA GLY A 80 -12.35 -22.97 -2.57
C GLY A 80 -13.63 -23.63 -2.05
N THR A 81 -13.51 -24.86 -1.53
CA THR A 81 -14.61 -25.53 -0.82
C THR A 81 -14.57 -25.13 0.65
N ARG A 82 -15.73 -25.05 1.32
CA ARG A 82 -15.75 -24.81 2.77
C ARG A 82 -14.93 -25.89 3.49
N PHE A 83 -14.03 -25.43 4.35
CA PHE A 83 -13.18 -26.28 5.17
C PHE A 83 -13.28 -25.84 6.64
N ASN A 84 -12.89 -26.72 7.57
CA ASN A 84 -12.81 -26.39 8.98
C ASN A 84 -11.38 -25.95 9.33
N PRO A 85 -11.14 -24.72 9.81
CA PRO A 85 -9.80 -24.25 10.16
C PRO A 85 -9.11 -25.12 11.23
N ALA A 86 -9.89 -25.81 12.08
CA ALA A 86 -9.34 -26.69 13.10
C ALA A 86 -8.61 -27.92 12.51
N ASP A 87 -8.87 -28.28 11.25
CA ASP A 87 -8.18 -29.36 10.55
C ASP A 87 -6.76 -28.94 10.09
N TYR A 88 -6.48 -27.62 10.06
CA TYR A 88 -5.20 -27.03 9.66
C TYR A 88 -4.61 -26.13 10.77
N PRO A 89 -4.30 -26.65 11.97
CA PRO A 89 -3.79 -25.85 13.10
C PRO A 89 -2.28 -25.52 12.95
N TYR A 90 -1.78 -25.48 11.72
CA TYR A 90 -0.37 -25.26 11.37
C TYR A 90 -0.25 -24.51 10.04
N ARG A 91 0.93 -23.97 9.75
CA ARG A 91 1.21 -23.35 8.44
C ARG A 91 1.45 -24.44 7.41
N THR A 92 0.58 -24.51 6.41
CA THR A 92 0.72 -25.42 5.27
C THR A 92 1.90 -25.01 4.40
N ALA A 93 2.47 -25.98 3.67
CA ALA A 93 3.68 -25.76 2.88
C ALA A 93 3.48 -24.78 1.70
N ASP A 94 2.27 -24.70 1.17
CA ASP A 94 1.89 -23.81 0.06
C ASP A 94 1.11 -22.57 0.52
N GLY A 95 0.86 -22.42 1.83
CA GLY A 95 0.15 -21.29 2.44
C GLY A 95 -1.38 -21.35 2.36
N LYS A 96 -1.98 -22.44 1.86
CA LYS A 96 -3.44 -22.62 1.84
C LYS A 96 -4.06 -22.83 3.22
N PHE A 97 -5.38 -22.72 3.29
CA PHE A 97 -6.21 -22.98 4.46
C PHE A 97 -5.95 -22.04 5.64
N ASN A 98 -5.40 -20.85 5.36
CA ASN A 98 -5.12 -19.84 6.39
C ASN A 98 -6.35 -18.97 6.69
N ASP A 99 -6.95 -18.35 5.66
CA ASP A 99 -8.19 -17.61 5.81
C ASP A 99 -9.37 -18.60 5.95
N PRO A 100 -10.11 -18.59 7.08
CA PRO A 100 -11.22 -19.52 7.34
C PRO A 100 -12.33 -19.54 6.29
N PHE A 101 -12.44 -18.48 5.50
CA PHE A 101 -13.47 -18.34 4.49
C PHE A 101 -12.94 -18.53 3.08
N ASN A 102 -11.64 -18.45 2.87
CA ASN A 102 -11.01 -18.48 1.55
C ASN A 102 -9.78 -19.39 1.54
N GLU A 103 -9.95 -20.60 0.99
CA GLU A 103 -8.92 -21.64 0.98
C GLU A 103 -7.56 -21.17 0.45
N GLY A 104 -7.54 -20.42 -0.66
CA GLY A 104 -6.30 -20.06 -1.37
C GLY A 104 -5.76 -18.66 -1.06
N VAL A 105 -6.32 -17.92 -0.10
CA VAL A 105 -5.84 -16.56 0.19
C VAL A 105 -4.48 -16.62 0.86
N GLY A 106 -3.48 -15.97 0.26
CA GLY A 106 -2.11 -15.96 0.75
C GLY A 106 -1.29 -17.19 0.36
N SER A 107 -1.82 -18.10 -0.46
CA SER A 107 -1.07 -19.26 -0.95
C SER A 107 -0.12 -18.88 -2.08
N GLN A 108 0.83 -19.77 -2.37
CA GLN A 108 1.68 -19.70 -3.55
C GLN A 108 0.82 -19.55 -4.83
N TYR A 109 1.32 -18.77 -5.80
CA TYR A 109 0.66 -18.47 -7.09
C TYR A 109 -0.67 -17.70 -7.00
N SER A 110 -1.00 -17.13 -5.83
CA SER A 110 -2.11 -16.18 -5.72
C SER A 110 -1.78 -14.82 -6.35
N PHE A 111 -2.80 -14.06 -6.74
CA PHE A 111 -2.60 -12.73 -7.33
C PHE A 111 -2.01 -11.74 -6.33
N ILE A 112 -1.10 -10.87 -6.81
CA ILE A 112 -0.60 -9.72 -6.04
C ILE A 112 -1.66 -8.61 -6.03
N GLY A 113 -2.16 -8.25 -4.84
CA GLY A 113 -3.09 -7.15 -4.64
C GLY A 113 -2.51 -5.78 -4.96
N ARG A 114 -3.32 -4.71 -4.90
CA ARG A 114 -2.86 -3.34 -5.17
C ARG A 114 -3.25 -2.37 -4.07
N ASN A 115 -2.42 -1.35 -3.85
CA ASN A 115 -2.76 -0.23 -2.97
C ASN A 115 -3.21 1.04 -3.73
N CYS A 116 -2.83 1.14 -5.00
CA CYS A 116 -3.19 2.24 -5.89
C CYS A 116 -3.83 1.69 -7.16
N PRO A 117 -4.79 2.41 -7.77
CA PRO A 117 -5.34 2.03 -9.07
C PRO A 117 -4.23 1.87 -10.12
N PRO A 118 -4.28 0.84 -10.98
CA PRO A 118 -3.27 0.64 -12.00
C PRO A 118 -3.32 1.77 -13.04
N VAL A 119 -2.15 2.27 -13.43
CA VAL A 119 -2.00 3.21 -14.54
C VAL A 119 -1.34 2.47 -15.68
N ASP A 120 -2.01 2.37 -16.83
CA ASP A 120 -1.44 1.71 -18.00
C ASP A 120 -0.26 2.50 -18.55
N GLN A 121 0.89 1.84 -18.64
CA GLN A 121 2.16 2.39 -19.10
C GLN A 121 2.76 1.59 -20.25
N LYS A 122 2.00 0.68 -20.89
CA LYS A 122 2.51 -0.17 -22.00
C LYS A 122 3.14 0.64 -23.14
N THR A 123 2.63 1.84 -23.43
CA THR A 123 3.15 2.73 -24.48
C THR A 123 4.34 3.60 -24.03
N ARG A 124 4.69 3.54 -22.75
CA ARG A 124 5.72 4.38 -22.10
C ARG A 124 6.80 3.58 -21.38
N LEU A 125 6.87 2.26 -21.58
CA LEU A 125 7.87 1.39 -20.95
C LEU A 125 9.32 1.89 -21.16
N LEU A 126 9.61 2.47 -22.33
CA LEU A 126 10.92 3.00 -22.68
C LEU A 126 11.00 4.55 -22.66
N LYS A 127 10.08 5.23 -21.96
CA LYS A 127 9.98 6.70 -21.96
C LYS A 127 9.93 7.30 -20.54
N PRO A 128 11.03 7.88 -20.03
CA PRO A 128 12.36 7.93 -20.63
C PRO A 128 13.01 6.54 -20.72
N ASP A 129 14.08 6.44 -21.52
CA ASP A 129 14.83 5.19 -21.64
C ASP A 129 15.32 4.70 -20.25
N PRO A 130 15.02 3.44 -19.85
CA PRO A 130 15.37 2.92 -18.54
C PRO A 130 16.88 2.88 -18.28
N MET A 131 17.70 2.68 -19.31
CA MET A 131 19.16 2.69 -19.19
C MET A 131 19.68 4.11 -18.96
N VAL A 132 19.04 5.12 -19.55
CA VAL A 132 19.34 6.53 -19.25
C VAL A 132 19.02 6.85 -17.79
N VAL A 133 17.87 6.39 -17.27
CA VAL A 133 17.52 6.55 -15.84
C VAL A 133 18.53 5.84 -14.96
N ALA A 134 18.84 4.56 -15.24
CA ALA A 134 19.80 3.77 -14.47
C ALA A 134 21.18 4.44 -14.43
N THR A 135 21.69 4.87 -15.58
CA THR A 135 23.03 5.45 -15.70
C THR A 135 23.10 6.84 -15.07
N LYS A 136 22.09 7.69 -15.28
CA LYS A 136 22.16 9.08 -14.82
C LYS A 136 21.77 9.25 -13.35
N LEU A 137 20.83 8.45 -12.85
CA LEU A 137 20.20 8.67 -11.54
C LEU A 137 20.46 7.56 -10.51
N LEU A 138 20.72 6.31 -10.93
CA LEU A 138 20.86 5.17 -9.99
C LEU A 138 22.30 4.68 -9.83
N ALA A 139 23.13 4.79 -10.87
CA ALA A 139 24.51 4.33 -10.84
C ALA A 139 25.28 4.97 -9.67
N ARG A 140 25.82 4.13 -8.79
CA ARG A 140 26.56 4.58 -7.61
C ARG A 140 27.83 5.32 -8.03
N ARG A 141 27.89 6.62 -7.78
CA ARG A 141 29.09 7.46 -8.02
C ARG A 141 30.00 7.54 -6.79
N LYS A 142 29.38 7.74 -5.62
CA LYS A 142 30.03 7.75 -4.31
C LYS A 142 29.22 6.85 -3.40
N LEU A 143 29.91 6.06 -2.56
CA LEU A 143 29.25 5.31 -1.51
C LEU A 143 28.74 6.29 -0.45
N ILE A 144 27.44 6.27 -0.20
CA ILE A 144 26.78 6.95 0.91
C ILE A 144 26.25 5.85 1.81
N ASP A 145 26.73 5.80 3.05
CA ASP A 145 26.31 4.83 4.05
C ASP A 145 25.20 5.39 4.96
N THR A 146 24.76 4.57 5.91
CA THR A 146 23.74 4.86 6.91
C THR A 146 24.36 5.25 8.27
N GLY A 147 25.66 5.57 8.30
CA GLY A 147 26.42 5.79 9.52
C GLY A 147 26.36 4.59 10.47
N LYS A 148 25.92 4.84 11.72
CA LYS A 148 25.79 3.80 12.76
C LYS A 148 24.37 3.24 12.88
N GLN A 149 23.42 3.73 12.10
CA GLN A 149 22.00 3.42 12.29
C GLN A 149 21.62 2.04 11.74
N PHE A 150 22.23 1.59 10.64
CA PHE A 150 21.77 0.40 9.92
C PHE A 150 22.93 -0.38 9.30
N ASN A 151 23.24 -1.57 9.83
CA ASN A 151 24.40 -2.36 9.43
C ASN A 151 24.07 -3.37 8.30
N MET A 152 25.09 -4.12 7.85
CA MET A 152 24.92 -5.12 6.80
C MET A 152 24.06 -6.32 7.20
N ILE A 153 23.99 -6.67 8.49
CA ILE A 153 23.09 -7.74 8.97
C ILE A 153 21.65 -7.32 8.73
N ALA A 154 21.31 -6.06 9.04
CA ALA A 154 19.98 -5.53 8.80
C ALA A 154 19.65 -5.46 7.30
N ALA A 155 20.64 -5.16 6.44
CA ALA A 155 20.48 -5.22 4.98
C ALA A 155 20.25 -6.66 4.47
N SER A 156 20.97 -7.64 5.00
CA SER A 156 20.74 -9.06 4.68
C SER A 156 19.39 -9.54 5.19
N TRP A 157 18.95 -9.08 6.36
CA TRP A 157 17.66 -9.44 6.94
C TRP A 157 16.50 -8.99 6.06
N ILE A 158 16.52 -7.75 5.54
CA ILE A 158 15.41 -7.30 4.68
C ILE A 158 15.35 -8.09 3.36
N GLN A 159 16.49 -8.50 2.80
CA GLN A 159 16.50 -9.40 1.64
C GLN A 159 15.98 -10.80 1.98
N PHE A 160 16.33 -11.32 3.16
CA PHE A 160 15.80 -12.59 3.67
C PHE A 160 14.27 -12.54 3.83
N MET A 161 13.71 -11.41 4.28
CA MET A 161 12.25 -11.22 4.31
C MET A 161 11.63 -11.19 2.91
N ILE A 162 12.29 -10.60 1.91
CA ILE A 162 11.80 -10.64 0.51
C ILE A 162 11.70 -12.07 0.00
N HIS A 163 12.67 -12.93 0.33
CA HIS A 163 12.63 -14.36 -0.03
C HIS A 163 11.46 -15.13 0.63
N ASP A 164 10.92 -14.63 1.74
CA ASP A 164 9.71 -15.16 2.36
C ASP A 164 8.44 -14.59 1.71
N TRP A 165 8.45 -13.30 1.34
CA TRP A 165 7.22 -12.59 1.00
C TRP A 165 6.80 -12.60 -0.47
N VAL A 166 7.72 -12.35 -1.40
CA VAL A 166 7.31 -11.98 -2.76
C VAL A 166 8.35 -12.28 -3.84
N ASP A 167 7.84 -12.86 -4.91
CA ASP A 167 8.49 -12.92 -6.22
C ASP A 167 7.41 -12.84 -7.32
N HIS A 168 7.77 -12.40 -8.53
CA HIS A 168 6.86 -12.35 -9.66
C HIS A 168 7.02 -13.59 -10.55
N LEU A 169 5.90 -14.20 -10.94
CA LEU A 169 5.93 -15.25 -11.96
C LEU A 169 6.31 -14.65 -13.31
N GLU A 170 7.37 -15.17 -13.93
CA GLU A 170 7.85 -14.73 -15.24
C GLU A 170 7.19 -15.49 -16.38
N GLU A 171 6.98 -14.81 -17.51
CA GLU A 171 6.58 -15.46 -18.75
C GLU A 171 7.80 -16.08 -19.45
N THR A 172 7.59 -17.11 -20.27
CA THR A 172 8.67 -17.75 -21.04
C THR A 172 9.14 -16.93 -22.25
N ASN A 173 8.38 -15.90 -22.63
CA ASN A 173 8.69 -15.06 -23.78
C ASN A 173 9.74 -14.02 -23.39
N GLN A 174 10.82 -13.92 -24.17
CA GLN A 174 11.73 -12.79 -24.06
C GLN A 174 11.13 -11.56 -24.73
N VAL A 175 10.95 -10.49 -23.96
CA VAL A 175 10.65 -9.16 -24.51
C VAL A 175 11.93 -8.68 -25.21
N ARG A 176 11.90 -8.65 -26.54
CA ARG A 176 12.96 -8.05 -27.38
C ARG A 176 12.76 -6.56 -27.54
#